data_AF-A0A966Z3S4-F1
#
_entry.id   AF-A0A966Z3S4-F1
#
_cell.length_a   1.000
_cell.length_b   1.000
_cell.length_c   1.000
_cell.angle_alpha   90.00
_cell.angle_beta   90.00
_cell.angle_gamma   90.00
#
_symmetry.space_group_name_H-M   'P 1'
#
loop_
_entity.id
_entity.type
_entity.pdbx_description
1 polymer ?
#
loop_
_entity_poly.entity_id
_entity_poly.type
_entity_poly.pdbx_seq_one_letter_code
_entity_poly.pdbx_strand_id
1 'polypeptide(L)'
;MALGNLGKVLADQAIEATKRNVLGSLVGPEPTKAAEANPAKPAAAPVEIGPIILGQLQGMQRGLREDQELRVEFYTGTETIHVLEIFVPTPHVFVLSGTDSSREHAVRVITPAASATFTTRIAKVDAGKTPMKLSILTPRPKD
;
A
#
# COMPACT_ATOMS: atom_id res chain seq x y z
N MET A 1 0.94 -2.89 41.80
CA MET A 1 2.11 -2.02 41.55
C MET A 1 2.46 -2.08 40.07
N ALA A 2 2.39 -0.97 39.32
CA ALA A 2 3.15 -0.70 38.08
C ALA A 2 2.67 0.54 37.27
N LEU A 3 1.56 1.19 37.62
CA LEU A 3 1.10 2.40 36.89
C LEU A 3 1.97 3.66 37.14
N GLY A 4 2.74 3.70 38.23
CA GLY A 4 3.62 4.83 38.56
C GLY A 4 4.90 4.94 37.71
N ASN A 5 5.31 3.86 37.02
CA ASN A 5 6.56 3.87 36.25
C ASN A 5 6.39 4.40 34.81
N LEU A 6 5.18 4.37 34.24
CA LEU A 6 4.92 4.90 32.90
C LEU A 6 4.93 6.45 32.87
N GLY A 7 4.47 7.09 33.95
CA GLY A 7 4.47 8.55 34.06
C GLY A 7 5.88 9.16 34.12
N LYS A 8 6.84 8.48 34.76
CA LYS A 8 8.24 8.94 34.81
C LYS A 8 8.93 8.85 33.46
N VAL A 9 8.72 7.77 32.69
CA VAL A 9 9.35 7.58 31.38
C VAL A 9 8.87 8.62 30.36
N LEU A 10 7.58 8.99 30.38
CA LEU A 10 7.04 10.02 29.50
C LEU A 10 7.51 11.43 29.89
N ALA A 11 7.60 11.72 31.20
CA ALA A 11 8.12 13.00 31.67
C ALA A 11 9.62 13.18 31.34
N ASP A 12 10.42 12.12 31.52
CA ASP A 12 11.85 12.15 31.19
C ASP A 12 12.09 12.33 29.69
N GLN A 13 11.26 11.70 28.83
CA GLN A 13 11.34 11.87 27.38
C GLN A 13 10.98 13.29 26.91
N ALA A 14 9.98 13.92 27.53
CA ALA A 14 9.58 15.28 27.20
C ALA A 14 10.63 16.33 27.63
N ILE A 15 11.27 16.12 28.78
CA ILE A 15 12.33 17.01 29.30
C ILE A 15 13.61 16.87 28.46
N GLU A 16 13.99 15.66 28.06
CA GLU A 16 15.13 15.41 27.16
C GLU A 16 14.94 16.07 25.79
N ALA A 17 13.74 15.96 25.20
CA ALA A 17 13.43 16.59 23.91
C ALA A 17 13.53 18.13 23.98
N THR A 18 13.09 18.70 25.11
CA THR A 18 13.17 20.16 25.33
C THR A 18 14.62 20.61 25.55
N LYS A 19 15.43 19.88 26.33
CA LYS A 19 16.85 20.21 26.55
C LYS A 19 17.67 20.24 25.25
N ARG A 20 17.42 19.29 24.33
CA ARG A 20 18.12 19.28 23.03
C ARG A 20 17.73 20.46 22.14
N ASN A 21 16.45 20.86 22.16
CA ASN A 21 16.00 22.02 21.38
C ASN A 21 16.57 23.35 21.90
N VAL A 22 16.69 23.52 23.22
CA VAL A 22 17.21 24.78 23.78
C VAL A 22 18.74 24.88 23.62
N LEU A 23 19.48 23.78 23.74
CA LEU A 23 20.94 23.77 23.52
C LEU A 23 21.33 24.03 22.05
N GLY A 24 20.48 23.65 21.09
CA GLY A 24 20.70 23.91 19.66
C GLY A 24 20.48 25.38 19.26
N SER A 25 19.82 26.19 20.10
CA SER A 25 19.43 27.56 19.76
C SER A 25 20.44 28.63 20.20
N LEU A 26 21.53 28.26 20.88
CA LEU A 26 22.56 29.21 21.35
C LEU A 26 23.87 29.20 20.55
N VAL A 27 23.94 28.45 19.45
CA VAL A 27 25.09 28.52 18.54
C VAL A 27 24.73 29.49 17.41
N GLY A 28 25.16 30.74 17.57
CA GLY A 28 25.07 31.79 16.55
C GLY A 28 25.92 31.49 15.30
N PRO A 29 25.77 32.28 14.23
CA PRO A 29 26.38 31.98 12.94
C PRO A 29 27.82 32.49 12.79
N GLU A 30 28.54 31.84 11.86
CA GLU A 30 29.84 32.17 11.21
C GLU A 30 31.13 31.50 11.76
N PRO A 31 32.19 31.30 10.93
CA PRO A 31 32.21 30.50 9.70
C PRO A 31 33.45 29.57 9.57
N THR A 32 33.34 28.56 8.69
CA THR A 32 34.40 27.79 8.00
C THR A 32 35.32 26.81 8.78
N LYS A 33 35.30 25.55 8.31
CA LYS A 33 36.39 24.55 8.24
C LYS A 33 36.31 23.34 9.18
N ALA A 34 35.55 22.33 8.74
CA ALA A 34 36.00 20.94 8.53
C ALA A 34 34.75 20.09 8.23
N ALA A 35 34.70 19.52 7.03
CA ALA A 35 33.68 18.55 6.66
C ALA A 35 33.98 17.24 7.40
N GLU A 36 33.48 17.10 8.62
CA GLU A 36 33.36 15.80 9.27
C GLU A 36 32.05 15.16 8.79
N ALA A 37 32.21 13.98 8.19
CA ALA A 37 31.13 13.21 7.58
C ALA A 37 30.04 12.91 8.61
N ASN A 38 28.92 13.61 8.49
CA ASN A 38 27.66 13.26 9.13
C ASN A 38 27.32 11.82 8.72
N PRO A 39 27.08 10.86 9.64
CA PRO A 39 26.67 9.52 9.25
C PRO A 39 25.36 9.65 8.49
N ALA A 40 25.42 9.39 7.18
CA ALA A 40 24.28 9.52 6.29
C ALA A 40 23.11 8.72 6.88
N LYS A 41 22.02 9.41 7.19
CA LYS A 41 20.74 8.78 7.50
C LYS A 41 20.47 7.72 6.43
N PRO A 42 20.17 6.46 6.78
CA PRO A 42 19.91 5.43 5.78
C PRO A 42 18.87 5.97 4.80
N ALA A 43 19.21 5.97 3.52
CA ALA A 43 18.28 6.35 2.47
C ALA A 43 17.01 5.51 2.65
N ALA A 44 15.84 6.17 2.66
CA ALA A 44 14.58 5.45 2.75
C ALA A 44 14.51 4.44 1.60
N ALA A 45 14.17 3.19 1.93
CA ALA A 45 13.97 2.17 0.91
C ALA A 45 12.91 2.66 -0.10
N PRO A 46 13.06 2.34 -1.41
CA PRO A 46 12.08 2.71 -2.41
C PRO A 46 10.67 2.28 -2.01
N VAL A 47 9.69 3.16 -2.20
CA VAL A 47 8.29 2.86 -1.89
C VAL A 47 7.74 1.93 -2.97
N GLU A 48 7.43 0.70 -2.58
CA GLU A 48 6.85 -0.30 -3.47
C GLU A 48 5.34 -0.09 -3.63
N ILE A 49 4.94 0.61 -4.69
CA ILE A 49 3.55 1.00 -4.95
C ILE A 49 2.63 -0.22 -5.12
N GLY A 50 3.09 -1.27 -5.82
CA GLY A 50 2.26 -2.44 -6.12
C GLY A 50 1.69 -3.12 -4.87
N PRO A 51 2.54 -3.57 -3.93
CA PRO A 51 2.09 -4.13 -2.66
C PRO A 51 1.12 -3.23 -1.87
N ILE A 52 1.30 -1.91 -1.91
CA ILE A 52 0.40 -0.97 -1.24
C ILE A 52 -1.00 -1.04 -1.87
N ILE A 53 -1.11 -0.96 -3.19
CA ILE A 53 -2.39 -1.06 -3.91
C ILE A 53 -3.09 -2.39 -3.59
N LEU A 54 -2.35 -3.50 -3.64
CA LEU A 54 -2.89 -4.83 -3.34
C LEU A 54 -3.40 -4.93 -1.89
N GLY A 55 -2.68 -4.36 -0.94
CA GLY A 55 -3.12 -4.29 0.47
C GLY A 55 -4.44 -3.54 0.63
N GLN A 56 -4.64 -2.44 -0.12
CA GLN A 56 -5.92 -1.72 -0.13
C GLN A 56 -7.05 -2.57 -0.71
N LEU A 57 -6.82 -3.25 -1.84
CA LEU A 57 -7.81 -4.15 -2.46
C LEU A 57 -8.21 -5.29 -1.51
N GLN A 58 -7.23 -5.94 -0.86
CA GLN A 58 -7.48 -6.98 0.13
C GLN A 58 -8.24 -6.44 1.34
N GLY A 59 -7.86 -5.27 1.84
CA GLY A 59 -8.55 -4.60 2.94
C GLY A 59 -10.02 -4.34 2.63
N MET A 60 -10.31 -3.84 1.42
CA MET A 60 -11.68 -3.62 0.95
C MET A 60 -12.49 -4.92 0.86
N GLN A 61 -11.90 -6.02 0.38
CA GLN A 61 -12.59 -7.31 0.33
C GLN A 61 -12.89 -7.90 1.71
N ARG A 62 -12.01 -7.71 2.70
CA ARG A 62 -12.19 -8.26 4.05
C ARG A 62 -13.36 -7.64 4.80
N GLY A 63 -13.76 -6.41 4.44
CA GLY A 63 -14.89 -5.72 5.05
C GLY A 63 -16.27 -6.11 4.49
N LEU A 64 -16.32 -6.99 3.49
CA LEU A 64 -17.57 -7.34 2.81
C LEU A 64 -18.34 -8.46 3.51
N ARG A 65 -19.67 -8.37 3.42
CA ARG A 65 -20.61 -9.40 3.90
C ARG A 65 -20.71 -10.56 2.90
N GLU A 66 -21.31 -11.65 3.32
CA GLU A 66 -21.51 -12.85 2.49
C GLU A 66 -22.45 -12.62 1.29
N ASP A 67 -23.29 -11.57 1.33
CA ASP A 67 -24.15 -11.16 0.22
C ASP A 67 -23.52 -10.05 -0.65
N GLN A 68 -22.24 -9.75 -0.45
CA GLN A 68 -21.53 -8.66 -1.10
C GLN A 68 -20.26 -9.12 -1.82
N GLU A 69 -19.98 -8.51 -2.96
CA GLU A 69 -18.74 -8.68 -3.70
C GLU A 69 -18.08 -7.33 -4.02
N LEU A 70 -16.74 -7.34 -4.08
CA LEU A 70 -15.97 -6.19 -4.54
C LEU A 70 -15.80 -6.31 -6.05
N ARG A 71 -16.51 -5.49 -6.82
CA ARG A 71 -16.26 -5.35 -8.24
C ARG A 71 -15.09 -4.43 -8.47
N VAL A 72 -14.05 -4.96 -9.11
CA VAL A 72 -12.84 -4.23 -9.45
C VAL A 72 -12.82 -4.05 -10.96
N GLU A 73 -12.79 -2.79 -11.40
CA GLU A 73 -12.78 -2.43 -12.80
C GLU A 73 -11.46 -1.74 -13.15
N PHE A 74 -10.93 -2.07 -14.32
CA PHE A 74 -9.76 -1.42 -14.91
C PHE A 74 -10.11 -0.88 -16.28
N TYR A 75 -9.76 0.38 -16.54
CA TYR A 75 -10.02 1.03 -17.82
C TYR A 75 -8.73 1.18 -18.62
N THR A 76 -8.69 0.61 -19.82
CA THR A 76 -7.51 0.64 -20.72
C THR A 76 -7.52 1.83 -21.68
N GLY A 77 -8.54 2.69 -21.63
CA GLY A 77 -8.76 3.78 -22.59
C GLY A 77 -9.78 3.44 -23.68
N THR A 78 -9.93 2.16 -24.03
CA THR A 78 -10.95 1.69 -25.00
C THR A 78 -11.94 0.75 -24.36
N GLU A 79 -11.50 -0.04 -23.38
CA GLU A 79 -12.28 -1.10 -22.77
C GLU A 79 -12.28 -0.98 -21.24
N THR A 80 -13.36 -1.43 -20.64
CA THR A 80 -13.44 -1.62 -19.19
C THR A 80 -13.44 -3.11 -18.89
N ILE A 81 -12.53 -3.54 -18.04
CA ILE A 81 -12.32 -4.93 -17.68
C ILE A 81 -12.78 -5.11 -16.24
N HIS A 82 -13.65 -6.09 -16.01
CA HIS A 82 -13.94 -6.58 -14.68
C HIS A 82 -12.85 -7.55 -14.25
N VAL A 83 -11.96 -7.08 -13.38
CA VAL A 83 -10.76 -7.80 -12.93
C VAL A 83 -11.16 -8.89 -11.95
N LEU A 84 -10.78 -10.12 -12.26
CA LEU A 84 -11.02 -11.31 -11.43
C LEU A 84 -9.74 -11.81 -10.75
N GLU A 85 -8.59 -11.60 -11.39
CA GLU A 85 -7.29 -12.02 -10.88
C GLU A 85 -6.23 -10.96 -11.17
N ILE A 86 -5.31 -10.77 -10.22
CA ILE A 86 -4.10 -9.96 -10.36
C ILE A 86 -2.91 -10.85 -10.08
N PHE A 87 -2.11 -11.13 -11.11
CA PHE A 87 -0.80 -11.74 -10.96
C PHE A 87 0.28 -10.66 -10.88
N VAL A 88 1.18 -10.79 -9.91
CA VAL A 88 2.14 -9.76 -9.53
C VAL A 88 3.55 -10.32 -9.71
N PRO A 89 4.07 -10.39 -10.95
CA PRO A 89 5.38 -10.97 -11.22
C PRO A 89 6.51 -10.21 -10.53
N THR A 90 6.35 -8.90 -10.37
CA THR A 90 7.25 -8.01 -9.62
C THR A 90 6.41 -6.97 -8.89
N PRO A 91 6.95 -6.28 -7.86
CA PRO A 91 6.25 -5.19 -7.18
C PRO A 91 5.82 -4.01 -8.07
N HIS A 92 6.34 -3.92 -9.29
CA HIS A 92 6.10 -2.78 -10.18
C HIS A 92 5.15 -3.10 -11.35
N VAL A 93 4.76 -4.36 -11.55
CA VAL A 93 3.97 -4.79 -12.71
C VAL A 93 2.78 -5.61 -12.24
N PHE A 94 1.61 -5.28 -12.78
CA PHE A 94 0.39 -6.09 -12.63
C PHE A 94 0.04 -6.77 -13.94
N VAL A 95 -0.35 -8.03 -13.85
CA VAL A 95 -1.00 -8.79 -14.91
C VAL A 95 -2.43 -9.04 -14.46
N LEU A 96 -3.36 -8.28 -15.02
CA LEU A 96 -4.78 -8.35 -14.71
C LEU A 96 -5.42 -9.40 -15.62
N SER A 97 -6.20 -10.31 -15.06
CA SER A 97 -7.06 -11.21 -15.83
C SER A 97 -8.51 -10.98 -15.44
N GLY A 98 -9.40 -10.95 -16.42
CA GLY A 98 -10.80 -10.65 -16.19
C GLY A 98 -11.67 -10.87 -17.41
N THR A 99 -12.85 -10.28 -17.40
CA THR A 99 -13.75 -10.27 -18.54
C THR A 99 -14.02 -8.84 -18.98
N ASP A 100 -14.25 -8.67 -20.28
CA ASP A 100 -14.73 -7.40 -20.83
C ASP A 100 -16.20 -7.13 -20.44
N SER A 101 -16.76 -6.03 -20.97
CA SER A 101 -18.16 -5.66 -20.77
C SER A 101 -19.14 -6.67 -21.39
N SER A 102 -18.74 -7.36 -22.48
CA SER A 102 -19.56 -8.40 -23.12
C SER A 102 -19.60 -9.70 -22.32
N ARG A 103 -18.58 -9.94 -21.47
CA ARG A 103 -18.33 -11.18 -20.72
C ARG A 103 -18.07 -12.41 -21.61
N GLU A 104 -17.87 -12.22 -22.91
CA GLU A 104 -17.64 -13.32 -23.84
C GLU A 104 -16.16 -13.69 -23.94
N HIS A 105 -15.26 -12.75 -23.62
CA HIS A 105 -13.83 -12.93 -23.78
C HIS A 105 -13.06 -12.74 -22.48
N ALA A 106 -12.12 -13.66 -22.23
CA ALA A 106 -11.13 -13.49 -21.19
C ALA A 106 -10.10 -12.46 -21.65
N VAL A 107 -9.95 -11.38 -20.89
CA VAL A 107 -9.01 -10.30 -21.19
C VAL A 107 -7.85 -10.36 -20.21
N ARG A 108 -6.63 -10.16 -20.74
CA ARG A 108 -5.42 -9.99 -19.93
C ARG A 108 -4.75 -8.66 -20.24
N VAL A 109 -4.41 -7.91 -19.19
CA VAL A 109 -3.73 -6.62 -19.32
C VAL A 109 -2.46 -6.62 -18.49
N ILE A 110 -1.37 -6.16 -19.09
CA ILE A 110 -0.10 -5.93 -18.41
C ILE A 110 0.05 -4.43 -18.23
N THR A 111 0.21 -3.97 -17.00
CA THR A 111 0.32 -2.53 -16.70
C THR A 111 1.30 -2.26 -15.57
N PRO A 112 2.05 -1.13 -15.61
CA PRO A 112 2.85 -0.69 -14.48
C PRO A 112 1.95 -0.37 -13.28
N ALA A 113 2.36 -0.80 -12.08
CA ALA A 113 1.65 -0.53 -10.84
C ALA A 113 1.51 0.97 -10.56
N ALA A 114 2.49 1.78 -10.96
CA ALA A 114 2.48 3.23 -10.76
C ALA A 114 1.42 3.98 -11.58
N SER A 115 0.99 3.43 -12.72
CA SER A 115 -0.04 4.02 -13.59
C SER A 115 -1.40 3.32 -13.45
N ALA A 116 -1.44 2.17 -12.77
CA ALA A 116 -2.65 1.40 -12.63
C ALA A 116 -3.68 2.14 -11.77
N THR A 117 -4.86 2.38 -12.33
CA THR A 117 -5.99 2.97 -11.61
C THR A 117 -7.15 1.99 -11.63
N PHE A 118 -7.60 1.59 -10.43
CA PHE A 118 -8.72 0.67 -10.27
C PHE A 118 -9.95 1.43 -9.78
N THR A 119 -11.10 1.16 -10.39
CA THR A 119 -12.39 1.60 -9.87
C THR A 119 -13.03 0.45 -9.12
N THR A 120 -13.33 0.64 -7.84
CA THR A 120 -13.92 -0.41 -7.00
C THR A 120 -15.35 -0.06 -6.59
N ARG A 121 -16.27 -1.03 -6.69
CA ARG A 121 -17.67 -0.88 -6.26
C ARG A 121 -18.10 -2.08 -5.44
N ILE A 122 -18.94 -1.85 -4.43
CA ILE A 122 -19.58 -2.93 -3.68
C ILE A 122 -20.88 -3.29 -4.40
N ALA A 123 -21.01 -4.54 -4.84
CA ALA A 123 -22.22 -5.05 -5.45
C ALA A 123 -22.87 -6.10 -4.53
N LYS A 124 -24.20 -6.15 -4.53
CA LYS A 124 -24.93 -7.25 -3.91
C LYS A 124 -24.90 -8.47 -4.84
N VAL A 125 -24.75 -9.63 -4.24
CA VAL A 125 -24.74 -10.92 -4.95
C VAL A 125 -26.16 -11.46 -4.98
N ASP A 126 -26.57 -11.98 -6.14
CA ASP A 126 -27.90 -12.58 -6.29
C ASP A 126 -28.05 -13.79 -5.36
N ALA A 127 -29.27 -14.02 -4.88
CA ALA A 127 -29.57 -15.15 -4.01
C ALA A 127 -29.15 -16.48 -4.66
N GLY A 128 -28.37 -17.28 -3.93
CA GLY A 128 -27.85 -18.58 -4.38
C GLY A 128 -26.56 -18.52 -5.21
N LYS A 129 -26.02 -17.33 -5.52
CA LYS A 129 -24.70 -17.20 -6.15
C LYS A 129 -23.60 -17.00 -5.10
N THR A 130 -22.41 -17.50 -5.40
CA THR A 130 -21.23 -17.27 -4.55
C THR A 130 -20.60 -15.92 -4.91
N PRO A 131 -20.31 -15.04 -3.92
CA PRO A 131 -19.61 -13.79 -4.17
C PRO A 131 -18.27 -14.02 -4.86
N MET A 132 -18.01 -13.29 -5.93
CA MET A 132 -16.71 -13.37 -6.58
C MET A 132 -15.67 -12.62 -5.74
N LYS A 133 -14.54 -13.28 -5.49
CA LYS A 133 -13.39 -12.68 -4.83
C LYS A 133 -12.28 -12.48 -5.84
N LEU A 134 -11.74 -11.27 -5.87
CA LEU A 134 -10.48 -10.97 -6.54
C LEU A 134 -9.39 -11.90 -6.02
N SER A 135 -8.73 -12.62 -6.94
CA SER A 135 -7.57 -13.45 -6.65
C SER A 135 -6.30 -12.63 -6.81
N ILE A 136 -5.38 -12.70 -5.85
CA ILE A 136 -4.07 -12.04 -5.95
C ILE A 136 -3.00 -13.12 -5.88
N LEU A 137 -2.24 -13.25 -6.96
CA LEU A 137 -1.22 -14.28 -7.15
C LEU A 137 0.17 -13.66 -7.18
N THR A 138 1.11 -14.28 -6.49
CA THR A 138 2.53 -13.93 -6.53
C THR A 138 3.34 -15.13 -7.06
N PRO A 139 4.49 -14.90 -7.72
CA PRO A 139 5.35 -15.97 -8.19
C PRO A 139 5.72 -16.91 -7.06
N ARG A 140 5.63 -18.22 -7.31
CA ARG A 140 6.22 -19.20 -6.42
C ARG A 140 7.75 -19.15 -6.57
N PRO A 141 8.52 -19.25 -5.47
CA PRO A 141 9.96 -19.44 -5.56
C PRO A 141 10.26 -20.64 -6.47
N LYS A 142 11.26 -20.51 -7.35
CA LYS A 142 11.81 -21.67 -8.05
C LYS A 142 12.79 -22.34 -7.09
N ASP A 143 12.58 -23.62 -6.82
CA ASP A 143 13.52 -24.48 -6.09
C ASP A 143 14.86 -24.61 -6.83
#